data_AF-A0A368EZV5-F1
#
_entry.id   AF-A0A368EZV5-F1
#
_cell.length_a   1.000
_cell.length_b   1.000
_cell.length_c   1.000
_cell.angle_alpha   90.00
_cell.angle_beta   90.00
_cell.angle_gamma   90.00
#
_symmetry.space_group_name_H-M   'P 1'
#
loop_
_entity.id
_entity.type
_entity.pdbx_description
1 polymer ?
#
loop_
_entity_poly.entity_id
_entity_poly.type
_entity_poly.pdbx_seq_one_letter_code
_entity_poly.pdbx_strand_id
1 'polypeptide(L)'
;QSTSSASSSRNPAGVFQHKIRDRFGCERCARASEMTNDAIDLTVTVSAGDSIQKMIENALAREEIEYKCDHCGTGAGFISRAFATLPQ
;
A
#
# COMPACT_ATOMS: atom_id res chain seq x y z
N GLN A 1 -10.95 -28.21 -36.20
CA GLN A 1 -9.99 -27.17 -35.79
C GLN A 1 -10.81 -26.06 -35.16
N SER A 2 -10.85 -26.03 -33.82
CA SER A 2 -11.61 -25.02 -33.08
C SER A 2 -10.68 -23.83 -32.86
N THR A 3 -10.84 -22.79 -33.65
CA THR A 3 -10.20 -21.50 -33.42
C THR A 3 -10.80 -20.91 -32.15
N SER A 4 -10.11 -21.10 -31.02
CA SER A 4 -10.38 -20.36 -29.79
C SER A 4 -10.01 -18.91 -30.06
N SER A 5 -11.02 -18.10 -30.39
CA SER A 5 -10.93 -16.66 -30.35
C SER A 5 -10.52 -16.29 -28.92
N ALA A 6 -9.24 -16.03 -28.71
CA ALA A 6 -8.76 -15.41 -27.49
C ALA A 6 -9.40 -14.02 -27.47
N SER A 7 -10.54 -13.93 -26.80
CA SER A 7 -11.08 -12.68 -26.33
C SER A 7 -9.95 -12.05 -25.51
N SER A 8 -9.27 -11.06 -26.09
CA SER A 8 -8.39 -10.17 -25.37
C SER A 8 -9.27 -9.43 -24.38
N SER A 9 -9.56 -10.06 -23.24
CA SER A 9 -10.16 -9.35 -22.13
C SER A 9 -9.13 -8.30 -21.77
N ARG A 10 -9.46 -7.04 -22.06
CA ARG A 10 -8.74 -5.89 -21.52
C ARG A 10 -8.96 -5.96 -20.02
N ASN A 11 -8.20 -6.81 -19.34
CA ASN A 11 -8.24 -6.90 -17.89
C ASN A 11 -7.28 -5.83 -17.38
N PRO A 12 -7.78 -4.65 -16.95
CA PRO A 12 -6.91 -3.56 -16.53
C PRO A 12 -5.97 -3.97 -15.38
N ALA A 13 -6.36 -4.99 -14.61
CA ALA A 13 -5.51 -5.61 -13.61
C ALA A 13 -4.18 -6.13 -14.18
N GLY A 14 -4.15 -6.68 -15.39
CA GLY A 14 -2.92 -7.22 -15.98
C GLY A 14 -1.84 -6.18 -16.29
N VAL A 15 -2.20 -4.89 -16.33
CA VAL A 15 -1.28 -3.77 -16.65
C VAL A 15 -1.05 -2.86 -15.46
N PHE A 16 -2.08 -2.57 -14.66
CA PHE A 16 -2.02 -1.57 -13.60
C PHE A 16 -1.98 -2.16 -12.19
N GLN A 17 -2.26 -3.46 -12.04
CA GLN A 17 -2.30 -4.07 -10.71
C GLN A 17 -0.90 -4.08 -10.10
N HIS A 18 -0.84 -3.60 -8.88
CA HIS A 18 0.31 -3.66 -8.01
C HIS A 18 -0.13 -4.06 -6.62
N LYS A 19 0.84 -4.27 -5.73
CA LYS A 19 0.58 -4.63 -4.35
C LYS A 19 1.10 -3.56 -3.41
N ILE A 20 0.28 -3.19 -2.45
CA ILE A 20 0.64 -2.31 -1.34
C ILE A 20 0.75 -3.14 -0.08
N ARG A 21 1.87 -3.02 0.62
CA ARG A 21 2.06 -3.62 1.94
C ARG A 21 1.94 -2.54 3.01
N ASP A 22 0.96 -2.73 3.88
CA ASP A 22 0.78 -1.95 5.10
C ASP A 22 1.38 -2.73 6.28
N ARG A 23 2.17 -2.04 7.10
CA ARG A 23 2.75 -2.57 8.33
C ARG A 23 2.24 -1.77 9.51
N PHE A 24 1.51 -2.43 10.41
CA PHE A 24 0.95 -1.87 11.64
C PHE A 24 1.83 -2.26 12.81
N GLY A 25 2.57 -1.32 13.39
CA GLY A 25 3.54 -1.58 14.45
C GLY A 25 3.19 -0.96 15.79
N CYS A 26 3.64 -1.59 16.87
CA CYS A 26 3.59 -1.03 18.22
C CYS A 26 4.90 -0.28 18.53
N GLU A 27 4.83 0.98 18.95
CA GLU A 27 6.02 1.77 19.33
C GLU A 27 6.76 1.17 20.52
N ARG A 28 6.04 0.53 21.44
CA ARG A 28 6.59 0.06 22.73
C ARG A 28 7.45 -1.19 22.59
N CYS A 29 7.10 -2.10 21.69
CA CYS A 29 7.77 -3.40 21.57
C CYS A 29 8.23 -3.74 20.15
N ALA A 30 8.06 -2.83 19.19
CA ALA A 30 8.42 -2.99 17.77
C ALA A 30 7.79 -4.19 17.04
N ARG A 31 6.88 -4.93 17.68
CA ARG A 31 6.07 -5.95 17.02
C ARG A 31 5.14 -5.28 16.01
N ALA A 32 4.96 -5.95 14.88
CA ALA A 32 4.11 -5.46 13.83
C ALA A 32 3.32 -6.59 13.17
N SER A 33 2.14 -6.23 12.65
CA SER A 33 1.36 -7.04 11.74
C SER A 33 1.48 -6.47 10.33
N GLU A 34 1.58 -7.33 9.32
CA GLU A 34 1.67 -6.92 7.92
C GLU A 34 0.44 -7.40 7.16
N MET A 35 -0.07 -6.54 6.28
CA MET A 35 -1.17 -6.83 5.38
C MET A 35 -0.78 -6.38 3.98
N THR A 36 -0.94 -7.25 2.98
CA THR A 36 -0.65 -6.92 1.58
C THR A 36 -1.94 -6.94 0.78
N ASN A 37 -2.22 -5.84 0.10
CA ASN A 37 -3.44 -5.62 -0.67
C ASN A 37 -3.10 -5.42 -2.15
N ASP A 38 -3.99 -5.86 -3.02
CA ASP A 38 -3.96 -5.50 -4.44
C ASP A 38 -4.52 -4.08 -4.62
N ALA A 39 -3.88 -3.29 -5.48
CA ALA A 39 -4.27 -1.93 -5.82
C ALA A 39 -4.08 -1.67 -7.33
N ILE A 40 -4.84 -0.71 -7.87
CA ILE A 40 -4.76 -0.29 -9.28
C ILE A 40 -4.14 1.11 -9.38
N ASP A 41 -4.39 1.97 -8.38
CA ASP A 41 -3.89 3.34 -8.30
C ASP A 41 -3.32 3.66 -6.90
N LEU A 42 -2.62 4.80 -6.82
CA LEU A 42 -2.20 5.42 -5.56
C LEU A 42 -2.79 6.83 -5.52
N THR A 43 -3.60 7.11 -4.50
CA THR A 43 -4.08 8.47 -4.25
C THR A 43 -2.98 9.28 -3.55
N VAL A 44 -2.64 10.44 -4.09
CA VAL A 44 -1.66 11.37 -3.50
C VAL A 44 -2.31 12.73 -3.25
N THR A 45 -1.98 13.36 -2.12
CA THR A 45 -2.43 14.73 -1.84
C THR A 45 -1.57 15.73 -2.61
N VAL A 46 -2.21 16.59 -3.39
CA VAL A 46 -1.53 17.62 -4.16
C VAL A 46 -1.18 18.81 -3.25
N SER A 47 0.09 19.21 -3.31
CA SER A 47 0.63 20.36 -2.58
C SER A 47 1.36 21.28 -3.55
N ALA A 48 1.02 22.57 -3.54
CA ALA A 48 1.59 23.54 -4.46
C ALA A 48 3.10 23.72 -4.19
N GLY A 49 3.92 23.48 -5.21
CA GLY A 49 5.38 23.60 -5.13
C GLY A 49 6.12 22.33 -4.75
N ASP A 50 5.41 21.25 -4.41
CA ASP A 50 6.04 19.93 -4.20
C ASP A 50 6.23 19.18 -5.52
N SER A 51 7.30 18.38 -5.60
CA SER A 51 7.51 17.47 -6.72
C SER A 51 6.61 16.23 -6.58
N ILE A 52 6.33 15.54 -7.69
CA ILE A 52 5.61 14.26 -7.66
C ILE A 52 6.31 13.26 -6.73
N GLN A 53 7.64 13.22 -6.73
CA GLN A 53 8.41 12.38 -5.83
C GLN A 53 8.05 12.68 -4.36
N LYS A 54 8.07 13.95 -3.96
CA LYS A 54 7.74 14.34 -2.58
C LYS A 54 6.29 14.05 -2.23
N MET A 55 5.35 14.19 -3.18
CA MET A 55 3.95 13.82 -2.97
C MET A 55 3.79 12.31 -2.74
N ILE A 56 4.51 11.47 -3.49
CA ILE A 56 4.49 10.01 -3.32
C ILE A 56 5.15 9.62 -1.99
N GLU A 57 6.28 10.23 -1.64
CA GLU A 57 6.95 10.03 -0.35
C GLU A 57 6.01 10.34 0.81
N ASN A 58 5.25 11.44 0.72
CA ASN A 58 4.24 11.80 1.71
C ASN A 58 3.09 10.77 1.78
N ALA A 59 2.61 10.29 0.64
CA ALA A 59 1.53 9.28 0.59
C ALA A 59 1.95 7.90 1.14
N LEU A 60 3.24 7.63 1.19
CA LEU A 60 3.83 6.41 1.76
C LEU A 60 4.46 6.64 3.14
N ALA A 61 4.36 7.87 3.67
CA ALA A 61 4.97 8.23 4.93
C ALA A 61 4.37 7.40 6.08
N ARG A 62 5.19 7.22 7.12
CA ARG A 62 4.73 6.59 8.35
C ARG A 62 3.75 7.52 9.05
N GLU A 63 2.59 6.99 9.42
CA GLU A 63 1.57 7.70 10.18
C GLU A 63 1.46 7.12 11.59
N GLU A 64 1.24 7.97 12.57
CA GLU A 64 0.98 7.56 13.95
C GLU A 64 -0.50 7.22 14.13
N ILE A 65 -0.78 6.12 14.83
CA ILE A 65 -2.12 5.61 15.06
C ILE A 65 -2.29 5.13 16.50
N GLU A 66 -3.53 5.01 16.94
CA GLU A 66 -3.87 4.16 18.08
C GLU A 66 -3.85 2.69 17.64
N TYR A 67 -3.03 1.87 18.30
CA TYR A 67 -2.82 0.47 17.95
C TYR A 67 -3.04 -0.44 19.15
N LYS A 68 -3.83 -1.49 18.94
CA LYS A 68 -4.03 -2.56 19.93
C LYS A 68 -3.01 -3.67 19.70
N CYS A 69 -1.94 -3.65 20.47
CA CYS A 69 -0.92 -4.68 20.44
C CYS A 69 -1.32 -5.85 21.38
N ASP A 70 -1.28 -7.08 20.89
CA ASP A 70 -1.61 -8.27 21.69
C ASP A 70 -0.71 -8.45 22.93
N HIS A 71 0.48 -7.86 22.91
CA HIS A 71 1.44 -7.94 24.01
C HIS A 71 1.45 -6.73 24.95
N CYS A 72 1.21 -5.52 24.42
CA CYS A 72 1.35 -4.28 25.18
C CYS A 72 0.00 -3.64 25.55
N GLY A 73 -1.11 -4.15 25.01
CA GLY A 73 -2.42 -3.52 25.07
C GLY A 73 -2.57 -2.39 24.05
N THR A 74 -3.58 -1.55 24.26
CA THR A 74 -3.84 -0.37 23.43
C THR A 74 -2.85 0.76 23.74
N GLY A 75 -2.36 1.44 22.72
CA GLY A 75 -1.50 2.62 22.87
C GLY A 75 -1.00 3.15 21.53
N ALA A 76 0.09 3.92 21.57
CA ALA A 76 0.71 4.46 20.36
C ALA A 76 1.28 3.34 19.46
N GLY A 77 0.98 3.43 18.18
CA GLY A 77 1.54 2.62 17.12
C GLY A 77 1.76 3.43 15.86
N PHE A 78 2.16 2.74 14.81
CA PHE A 78 2.34 3.34 13.50
C PHE A 78 1.78 2.46 12.41
N ILE A 79 1.39 3.09 11.30
CA ILE A 79 1.24 2.43 10.01
C ILE A 79 2.35 2.93 9.09
N SER A 80 3.01 2.03 8.39
CA SER A 80 3.92 2.36 7.29
C SER A 80 3.51 1.61 6.05
N ARG A 81 3.50 2.30 4.91
CA ARG A 81 3.06 1.76 3.62
C ARG A 81 4.23 1.66 2.65
N ALA A 82 4.26 0.61 1.85
CA ALA A 82 5.23 0.47 0.77
C ALA A 82 4.64 -0.32 -0.40
N PHE A 83 5.15 -0.06 -1.62
CA PHE A 83 4.91 -0.96 -2.74
C PHE A 83 5.58 -2.32 -2.47
N ALA A 84 4.82 -3.40 -2.54
CA ALA A 84 5.32 -4.76 -2.53
C ALA A 84 5.66 -5.25 -3.95
N THR A 85 4.91 -4.77 -4.95
CA THR A 85 5.21 -4.93 -6.37
C THR A 85 4.88 -3.63 -7.10
N LEU A 86 5.48 -3.43 -8.27
CA LEU A 86 5.07 -2.38 -9.22
C LEU A 86 4.40 -3.04 -10.43
N PRO A 87 3.51 -2.33 -11.15
CA PRO A 87 2.97 -2.81 -12.42
C PRO A 87 4.09 -2.92 -13.47
N GLN A 88 3.89 -3.74 -14.51
CA GLN A 88 4.87 -3.94 -15.60
C GLN A 88 4.91 -2.78 -16.59
#